data_AF-A6E6Y2-F1
#
_entry.id   AF-A6E6Y2-F1
#
_cell.length_a   1.000
_cell.length_b   1.000
_cell.length_c   1.000
_cell.angle_alpha   90.00
_cell.angle_beta   90.00
_cell.angle_gamma   90.00
#
_symmetry.space_group_name_H-M   'P 1'
#
loop_
_entity.id
_entity.type
_entity.pdbx_description
1 polymer ?
#
loop_
_entity_poly.entity_id
_entity_poly.type
_entity_poly.pdbx_seq_one_letter_code
_entity_poly.pdbx_strand_id
1 'polypeptide(L)'
;MDNHVKTALIASLDKFAVVSGNESLQLEERLVEIFSKDLGFLEKVEEFDEAFNEYPAFEPLREVFFDLLMINFFANDVKKLEEDYLESDEWADIEEETIERGTELLNLLLYINECHDERIKPELGDFLKEFLLVEEDEFQDEFHIYEDLISNQQLVETSIEDIVSHAGMIEIAEEMEELFVPFMAFFHQPKVSEEVIADLNSFSANKEFDIAVYTLIANFNKN
;
A
#
# COMPACT_ATOMS: atom_id res chain seq x y z
N MET A 1 -7.20 15.75 -4.12
CA MET A 1 -6.79 14.58 -3.33
C MET A 1 -8.02 13.86 -2.84
N ASP A 2 -8.02 12.54 -3.00
CA ASP A 2 -9.06 11.67 -2.46
C ASP A 2 -9.04 11.63 -0.91
N ASN A 3 -10.21 11.46 -0.28
CA ASN A 3 -10.31 11.49 1.19
C ASN A 3 -9.78 10.22 1.87
N HIS A 4 -9.93 9.05 1.24
CA HIS A 4 -9.39 7.79 1.75
C HIS A 4 -7.87 7.82 1.67
N VAL A 5 -7.32 8.27 0.54
CA VAL A 5 -5.89 8.52 0.37
C VAL A 5 -5.36 9.46 1.45
N LYS A 6 -6.01 10.61 1.67
CA LYS A 6 -5.57 11.59 2.67
C LYS A 6 -5.56 11.02 4.09
N THR A 7 -6.60 10.28 4.44
CA THR A 7 -6.75 9.71 5.77
C THR A 7 -5.73 8.61 6.02
N ALA A 8 -5.49 7.75 5.02
CA ALA A 8 -4.48 6.70 5.07
C ALA A 8 -3.06 7.28 5.19
N LEU A 9 -2.74 8.29 4.38
CA LEU A 9 -1.46 8.99 4.36
C LEU A 9 -1.09 9.54 5.74
N ILE A 10 -1.99 10.36 6.32
CA ILE A 10 -1.74 11.02 7.62
C ILE A 10 -1.62 9.97 8.71
N ALA A 11 -2.55 9.01 8.77
CA ALA A 11 -2.57 8.00 9.83
C ALA A 11 -1.31 7.11 9.81
N SER A 12 -0.82 6.76 8.62
CA SER A 12 0.39 5.96 8.45
C SER A 12 1.64 6.70 8.93
N LEU A 13 1.83 7.96 8.49
CA LEU A 13 2.97 8.79 8.92
C LEU A 13 2.97 9.07 10.41
N ASP A 14 1.81 9.40 10.98
CA ASP A 14 1.64 9.62 12.43
C ASP A 14 2.09 8.38 13.22
N LYS A 15 1.64 7.19 12.83
CA LYS A 15 2.01 5.94 13.53
C LYS A 15 3.49 5.61 13.34
N PHE A 16 4.03 5.76 12.13
CA PHE A 16 5.46 5.56 11.89
C PHE A 16 6.31 6.49 12.76
N ALA A 17 5.98 7.78 12.79
CA ALA A 17 6.69 8.79 13.57
C ALA A 17 6.65 8.49 15.07
N VAL A 18 5.49 8.09 15.60
CA VAL A 18 5.34 7.70 17.02
C VAL A 18 6.23 6.50 17.37
N VAL A 19 6.26 5.47 16.54
CA VAL A 19 7.03 4.24 16.81
C VAL A 19 8.53 4.47 16.65
N SER A 20 8.93 5.24 15.63
CA SER A 20 10.33 5.54 15.32
C SER A 20 10.92 6.71 16.14
N GLY A 21 10.10 7.47 16.86
CA GLY A 21 10.53 8.63 17.66
C GLY A 21 10.86 9.87 16.83
N ASN A 22 10.20 10.03 15.68
CA ASN A 22 10.35 11.17 14.76
C ASN A 22 9.13 12.10 14.80
N GLU A 23 9.19 13.21 14.05
CA GLU A 23 8.05 14.12 13.81
C GLU A 23 7.64 14.03 12.33
N SER A 24 6.36 13.77 12.05
CA SER A 24 5.83 13.61 10.68
C SER A 24 5.12 14.83 10.12
N LEU A 25 4.70 15.78 10.95
CA LEU A 25 3.77 16.87 10.56
C LEU A 25 4.22 17.63 9.30
N GLN A 26 5.50 17.95 9.18
CA GLN A 26 6.00 18.70 8.01
C GLN A 26 5.99 17.87 6.72
N LEU A 27 6.31 16.58 6.83
CA LEU A 27 6.22 15.65 5.70
C LEU A 27 4.76 15.40 5.31
N GLU A 28 3.87 15.24 6.29
CA GLU A 28 2.42 15.13 6.05
C GLU A 28 1.86 16.33 5.30
N GLU A 29 2.14 17.55 5.78
CA GLU A 29 1.68 18.78 5.13
C GLU A 29 2.20 18.87 3.69
N ARG A 30 3.47 18.54 3.46
CA ARG A 30 4.09 18.57 2.14
C ARG A 30 3.50 17.52 1.20
N LEU A 31 3.34 16.27 1.63
CA LEU A 31 2.76 15.22 0.78
C LEU A 31 1.28 15.49 0.48
N VAL A 32 0.51 15.99 1.45
CA VAL A 32 -0.89 16.42 1.20
C VAL A 32 -0.95 17.55 0.17
N GLU A 33 -0.01 18.49 0.21
CA GLU A 33 0.10 19.54 -0.81
C GLU A 33 0.40 18.93 -2.18
N ILE A 34 1.46 18.11 -2.30
CA ILE A 34 1.89 17.48 -3.56
C ILE A 34 0.74 16.67 -4.19
N PHE A 35 0.08 15.81 -3.42
CA PHE A 35 -1.04 14.98 -3.90
C PHE A 35 -2.25 15.81 -4.35
N SER A 36 -2.37 17.05 -3.86
CA SER A 36 -3.46 17.97 -4.18
C SER A 36 -3.14 18.92 -5.34
N LYS A 37 -1.88 19.04 -5.75
CA LYS A 37 -1.48 19.93 -6.86
C LYS A 37 -2.11 19.50 -8.18
N ASP A 38 -2.32 20.49 -9.05
CA ASP A 38 -2.78 20.30 -10.42
C ASP A 38 -1.57 20.35 -11.34
N LEU A 39 -0.79 19.26 -11.32
CA LEU A 39 0.45 19.05 -12.07
C LEU A 39 0.36 17.70 -12.80
N GLY A 40 1.21 17.52 -13.82
CA GLY A 40 1.39 16.21 -14.46
C GLY A 40 1.90 15.17 -13.47
N PHE A 41 1.68 13.89 -13.74
CA PHE A 41 2.04 12.83 -12.79
C PHE A 41 3.56 12.81 -12.50
N LEU A 42 4.40 12.85 -13.53
CA LEU A 42 5.87 12.87 -13.38
C LEU A 42 6.37 14.08 -12.58
N GLU A 43 5.78 15.26 -12.78
CA GLU A 43 6.10 16.45 -11.97
C GLU A 43 5.76 16.23 -10.49
N LYS A 44 4.66 15.52 -10.18
CA LYS A 44 4.34 15.13 -8.79
C LYS A 44 5.33 14.11 -8.25
N VAL A 45 5.79 13.16 -9.06
CA VAL A 45 6.81 12.16 -8.67
C VAL A 45 8.12 12.86 -8.32
N GLU A 46 8.55 13.86 -9.10
CA GLU A 46 9.74 14.65 -8.79
C GLU A 46 9.60 15.37 -7.44
N GLU A 47 8.50 16.10 -7.22
CA GLU A 47 8.28 16.79 -5.94
C GLU A 47 8.12 15.82 -4.75
N PHE A 48 7.53 14.65 -5.00
CA PHE A 48 7.37 13.56 -4.03
C PHE A 48 8.73 13.02 -3.60
N ASP A 49 9.61 12.70 -4.55
CA ASP A 49 10.95 12.21 -4.25
C ASP A 49 11.77 13.29 -3.53
N GLU A 50 11.65 14.56 -3.90
CA GLU A 50 12.24 15.67 -3.15
C GLU A 50 11.74 15.76 -1.71
N ALA A 51 10.44 15.51 -1.48
CA ALA A 51 9.89 15.48 -0.13
C ALA A 51 10.56 14.37 0.70
N PHE A 52 10.61 13.13 0.22
CA PHE A 52 11.26 12.04 0.96
C PHE A 52 12.77 12.26 1.18
N ASN A 53 13.46 12.86 0.21
CA ASN A 53 14.89 13.20 0.33
C ASN A 53 15.18 14.18 1.49
N GLU A 54 14.23 15.04 1.85
CA GLU A 54 14.35 15.96 2.99
C GLU A 54 14.06 15.30 4.34
N TYR A 55 13.39 14.14 4.34
CA TYR A 55 13.05 13.38 5.56
C TYR A 55 13.56 11.92 5.49
N PRO A 56 14.89 11.67 5.47
CA PRO A 56 15.46 10.32 5.33
C PRO A 56 15.02 9.29 6.37
N ALA A 57 14.49 9.72 7.53
CA ALA A 57 13.94 8.81 8.54
C ALA A 57 12.70 8.05 8.05
N PHE A 58 12.00 8.60 7.06
CA PHE A 58 10.79 8.01 6.47
C PHE A 58 11.08 7.27 5.16
N GLU A 59 12.35 7.12 4.78
CA GLU A 59 12.75 6.42 3.55
C GLU A 59 12.10 5.04 3.35
N PRO A 60 11.97 4.19 4.39
CA PRO A 60 11.31 2.90 4.22
C PRO A 60 9.88 3.00 3.69
N LEU A 61 9.20 4.13 3.89
CA LEU A 61 7.82 4.32 3.42
C LEU A 61 7.72 4.86 1.99
N ARG A 62 8.84 5.19 1.33
CA ARG A 62 8.82 5.89 0.05
C ARG A 62 8.01 5.14 -1.01
N GLU A 63 8.31 3.87 -1.26
CA GLU A 63 7.66 3.13 -2.35
C GLU A 63 6.19 2.80 -2.03
N VAL A 64 5.86 2.47 -0.78
CA VAL A 64 4.46 2.30 -0.37
C VAL A 64 3.63 3.61 -0.43
N PHE A 65 4.28 4.77 -0.32
CA PHE A 65 3.61 6.07 -0.53
C PHE A 65 3.59 6.49 -1.99
N PHE A 66 4.51 5.99 -2.82
CA PHE A 66 4.44 6.10 -4.27
C PHE A 66 3.19 5.36 -4.79
N ASP A 67 2.91 4.15 -4.28
CA ASP A 67 1.67 3.44 -4.59
C ASP A 67 0.43 4.26 -4.23
N LEU A 68 0.47 4.95 -3.09
CA LEU A 68 -0.62 5.82 -2.66
C LEU A 68 -0.77 7.07 -3.55
N LEU A 69 0.33 7.61 -4.08
CA LEU A 69 0.33 8.68 -5.07
C LEU A 69 -0.33 8.21 -6.38
N MET A 70 0.02 7.01 -6.83
CA MET A 70 -0.57 6.37 -8.01
C MET A 70 -2.09 6.17 -7.83
N ILE A 71 -2.53 5.65 -6.68
CA ILE A 71 -3.96 5.51 -6.34
C ILE A 71 -4.67 6.87 -6.35
N ASN A 72 -4.06 7.92 -5.79
CA ASN A 72 -4.65 9.26 -5.82
C ASN A 72 -4.78 9.79 -7.27
N PHE A 73 -3.79 9.51 -8.11
CA PHE A 73 -3.83 9.88 -9.53
C PHE A 73 -5.02 9.22 -10.24
N PHE A 74 -5.18 7.91 -10.12
CA PHE A 74 -6.32 7.18 -10.69
C PHE A 74 -7.67 7.64 -10.11
N ALA A 75 -7.75 7.80 -8.79
CA ALA A 75 -9.01 8.08 -8.11
C ALA A 75 -9.53 9.51 -8.34
N ASN A 76 -8.64 10.47 -8.60
CA ASN A 76 -8.99 11.90 -8.61
C ASN A 76 -8.50 12.67 -9.84
N ASP A 77 -7.32 12.38 -10.36
CA ASP A 77 -6.72 13.19 -11.42
C ASP A 77 -7.12 12.67 -12.80
N VAL A 78 -7.12 11.36 -13.03
CA VAL A 78 -7.63 10.76 -14.29
C VAL A 78 -9.08 11.15 -14.57
N LYS A 79 -9.92 11.28 -13.54
CA LYS A 79 -11.31 11.75 -13.67
C LYS A 79 -11.45 13.17 -14.25
N LYS A 80 -10.38 13.97 -14.22
CA LYS A 80 -10.35 15.33 -14.77
C LYS A 80 -9.76 15.38 -16.17
N LEU A 81 -9.12 14.29 -16.61
CA LEU A 81 -8.48 14.16 -17.90
C LEU A 81 -9.47 13.62 -18.95
N GLU A 82 -9.02 13.48 -20.19
CA GLU A 82 -9.83 12.94 -21.27
C GLU A 82 -10.12 11.44 -21.07
N GLU A 83 -11.26 10.94 -21.57
CA GLU A 83 -11.72 9.55 -21.34
C GLU A 83 -10.71 8.49 -21.85
N ASP A 84 -9.85 8.87 -22.79
CA ASP A 84 -8.79 8.05 -23.41
C ASP A 84 -7.39 8.41 -22.89
N TYR A 85 -7.25 9.12 -21.77
CA TYR A 85 -5.94 9.51 -21.24
C TYR A 85 -5.02 8.30 -20.99
N LEU A 86 -5.55 7.17 -20.51
CA LEU A 86 -4.79 5.94 -20.30
C LEU A 86 -4.39 5.23 -21.62
N GLU A 87 -4.92 5.67 -22.76
CA GLU A 87 -4.52 5.22 -24.09
C GLU A 87 -3.52 6.19 -24.75
N SER A 88 -3.11 7.25 -24.05
CA SER A 88 -2.26 8.30 -24.60
C SER A 88 -0.76 7.97 -24.55
N ASP A 89 0.01 8.59 -25.44
CA ASP A 89 1.48 8.54 -25.41
C ASP A 89 2.04 9.07 -24.08
N GLU A 90 1.37 10.04 -23.45
CA GLU A 90 1.77 10.58 -22.15
C GLU A 90 1.68 9.53 -21.04
N TRP A 91 0.62 8.71 -21.03
CA TRP A 91 0.50 7.60 -20.09
C TRP A 91 1.54 6.52 -20.35
N ALA A 92 1.80 6.18 -21.62
CA ALA A 92 2.85 5.24 -21.97
C ALA A 92 4.24 5.69 -21.51
N ASP A 93 4.55 6.99 -21.60
CA ASP A 93 5.78 7.57 -21.06
C ASP A 93 5.83 7.47 -19.53
N ILE A 94 4.70 7.72 -18.83
CA ILE A 94 4.60 7.55 -17.37
C ILE A 94 4.87 6.08 -16.97
N GLU A 95 4.26 5.12 -17.65
CA GLU A 95 4.44 3.69 -17.36
C GLU A 95 5.90 3.28 -17.54
N GLU A 96 6.55 3.69 -18.63
CA GLU A 96 7.97 3.39 -18.88
C GLU A 96 8.88 4.05 -17.84
N GLU A 97 8.65 5.31 -17.47
CA GLU A 97 9.48 6.02 -16.49
C GLU A 97 9.30 5.52 -15.05
N THR A 98 8.19 4.84 -14.75
CA THR A 98 7.85 4.35 -13.41
C THR A 98 7.82 2.83 -13.27
N ILE A 99 8.26 2.10 -14.30
CA ILE A 99 8.23 0.63 -14.34
C ILE A 99 8.96 -0.06 -13.18
N GLU A 100 10.01 0.58 -12.62
CA GLU A 100 10.79 0.06 -11.48
C GLU A 100 10.33 0.63 -10.12
N ARG A 101 9.16 1.28 -10.06
CA ARG A 101 8.65 1.96 -8.85
C ARG A 101 7.44 1.26 -8.25
N GLY A 102 7.21 1.54 -6.97
CA GLY A 102 6.05 1.03 -6.23
C GLY A 102 6.24 -0.37 -5.68
N THR A 103 5.17 -0.92 -5.15
CA THR A 103 5.14 -2.23 -4.50
C THR A 103 3.81 -2.95 -4.74
N GLU A 104 3.70 -4.21 -4.30
CA GLU A 104 2.45 -4.96 -4.37
C GLU A 104 1.30 -4.35 -3.53
N LEU A 105 1.60 -3.35 -2.69
CA LEU A 105 0.55 -2.56 -2.03
C LEU A 105 -0.37 -1.87 -3.04
N LEU A 106 0.12 -1.46 -4.21
CA LEU A 106 -0.72 -0.87 -5.26
C LEU A 106 -1.89 -1.79 -5.62
N ASN A 107 -1.60 -3.07 -5.86
CA ASN A 107 -2.60 -4.08 -6.20
C ASN A 107 -3.62 -4.28 -5.07
N LEU A 108 -3.18 -4.31 -3.81
CA LEU A 108 -4.10 -4.39 -2.67
C LEU A 108 -5.00 -3.15 -2.54
N LEU A 109 -4.47 -1.94 -2.79
CA LEU A 109 -5.26 -0.71 -2.73
C LEU A 109 -6.27 -0.61 -3.88
N LEU A 110 -5.92 -1.07 -5.09
CA LEU A 110 -6.85 -1.20 -6.21
C LEU A 110 -7.99 -2.18 -5.88
N TYR A 111 -7.66 -3.35 -5.32
CA TYR A 111 -8.65 -4.31 -4.85
C TYR A 111 -9.59 -3.73 -3.78
N ILE A 112 -9.06 -2.96 -2.83
CA ILE A 112 -9.89 -2.31 -1.81
C ILE A 112 -10.84 -1.29 -2.45
N ASN A 113 -10.40 -0.51 -3.43
CA ASN A 113 -11.29 0.39 -4.19
C ASN A 113 -12.42 -0.36 -4.90
N GLU A 114 -12.11 -1.47 -5.56
CA GLU A 114 -13.12 -2.32 -6.18
C GLU A 114 -14.11 -2.86 -5.14
N CYS A 115 -13.63 -3.31 -3.98
CA CYS A 115 -14.49 -3.71 -2.87
C CYS A 115 -15.45 -2.59 -2.42
N HIS A 116 -14.98 -1.33 -2.39
CA HIS A 116 -15.81 -0.17 -2.06
C HIS A 116 -16.90 0.07 -3.10
N ASP A 117 -16.56 0.01 -4.39
CA ASP A 117 -17.49 0.19 -5.50
C ASP A 117 -18.57 -0.91 -5.53
N GLU A 118 -18.16 -2.16 -5.30
CA GLU A 118 -19.06 -3.31 -5.22
C GLU A 118 -19.78 -3.46 -3.87
N ARG A 119 -19.35 -2.69 -2.86
CA ARG A 119 -19.84 -2.74 -1.47
C ARG A 119 -19.69 -4.11 -0.81
N ILE A 120 -18.60 -4.79 -1.12
CA ILE A 120 -18.18 -6.04 -0.49
C ILE A 120 -17.11 -5.77 0.56
N LYS A 121 -16.69 -6.80 1.29
CA LYS A 121 -15.60 -6.70 2.25
C LYS A 121 -14.36 -7.34 1.64
N PRO A 122 -13.17 -6.75 1.84
CA PRO A 122 -11.92 -7.39 1.46
C PRO A 122 -11.74 -8.74 2.15
N GLU A 123 -11.45 -9.78 1.39
CA GLU A 123 -11.14 -11.12 1.86
C GLU A 123 -9.91 -11.67 1.12
N LEU A 124 -8.95 -12.29 1.83
CA LEU A 124 -7.70 -12.75 1.21
C LEU A 124 -7.95 -13.73 0.05
N GLY A 125 -8.92 -14.62 0.20
CA GLY A 125 -9.24 -15.60 -0.82
C GLY A 125 -9.80 -14.96 -2.10
N ASP A 126 -10.51 -13.85 -1.98
CA ASP A 126 -11.09 -13.07 -3.08
C ASP A 126 -10.01 -12.23 -3.77
N PHE A 127 -9.19 -11.51 -2.98
CA PHE A 127 -8.00 -10.82 -3.47
C PHE A 127 -7.09 -11.72 -4.30
N LEU A 128 -6.78 -12.92 -3.79
CA LEU A 128 -5.92 -13.85 -4.51
C LEU A 128 -6.62 -14.42 -5.74
N LYS A 129 -7.87 -14.91 -5.65
CA LYS A 129 -8.44 -15.72 -6.74
C LYS A 129 -9.21 -14.95 -7.79
N GLU A 130 -9.89 -13.88 -7.39
CA GLU A 130 -10.80 -13.15 -8.27
C GLU A 130 -10.14 -11.87 -8.78
N PHE A 131 -9.31 -11.21 -7.95
CA PHE A 131 -8.65 -9.96 -8.34
C PHE A 131 -7.32 -10.19 -9.07
N LEU A 132 -6.39 -10.95 -8.48
CA LEU A 132 -5.06 -11.17 -9.07
C LEU A 132 -5.04 -12.28 -10.12
N LEU A 133 -5.63 -13.43 -9.81
CA LEU A 133 -5.43 -14.65 -10.59
C LEU A 133 -6.50 -14.83 -11.68
N VAL A 134 -6.48 -13.99 -12.71
CA VAL A 134 -7.33 -14.15 -13.90
C VAL A 134 -6.84 -15.33 -14.75
N GLU A 135 -7.75 -16.15 -15.30
CA GLU A 135 -7.44 -17.40 -16.03
C GLU A 135 -6.63 -17.23 -17.36
N GLU A 136 -6.16 -16.03 -17.70
CA GLU A 136 -5.38 -15.78 -18.91
C GLU A 136 -3.88 -16.07 -18.67
N ASP A 137 -3.27 -16.87 -19.56
CA ASP A 137 -1.88 -17.37 -19.45
C ASP A 137 -0.80 -16.26 -19.28
N GLU A 138 -1.16 -14.98 -19.51
CA GLU A 138 -0.26 -13.82 -19.39
C GLU A 138 0.01 -13.39 -17.93
N PHE A 139 -0.78 -13.87 -16.96
CA PHE A 139 -0.65 -13.51 -15.53
C PHE A 139 0.04 -14.59 -14.68
N GLN A 140 0.68 -15.59 -15.31
CA GLN A 140 1.39 -16.68 -14.61
C GLN A 140 2.56 -16.19 -13.76
N ASP A 141 3.22 -15.09 -14.16
CA ASP A 141 4.35 -14.54 -13.41
C ASP A 141 3.89 -13.90 -12.07
N GLU A 142 2.65 -13.39 -12.02
CA GLU A 142 2.06 -12.85 -10.78
C GLU A 142 1.83 -13.94 -9.73
N PHE A 143 1.53 -15.18 -10.14
CA PHE A 143 1.40 -16.30 -9.18
C PHE A 143 2.65 -16.48 -8.32
N HIS A 144 3.84 -16.21 -8.87
CA HIS A 144 5.09 -16.42 -8.14
C HIS A 144 5.27 -15.41 -7.02
N ILE A 145 4.94 -14.14 -7.28
CA ILE A 145 4.98 -13.05 -6.30
C ILE A 145 4.10 -13.38 -5.09
N TYR A 146 2.91 -13.92 -5.34
CA TYR A 146 1.91 -14.18 -4.31
C TYR A 146 1.94 -15.61 -3.74
N GLU A 147 2.91 -16.45 -4.12
CA GLU A 147 2.99 -17.86 -3.71
C GLU A 147 3.00 -18.03 -2.19
N ASP A 148 3.71 -17.13 -1.49
CA ASP A 148 3.80 -17.15 -0.03
C ASP A 148 2.47 -16.81 0.63
N LEU A 149 1.72 -15.83 0.11
CA LEU A 149 0.39 -15.52 0.59
C LEU A 149 -0.56 -16.69 0.34
N ILE A 150 -0.52 -17.27 -0.87
CA ILE A 150 -1.35 -18.42 -1.27
C ILE A 150 -1.11 -19.63 -0.36
N SER A 151 0.15 -19.96 -0.10
CA SER A 151 0.55 -21.13 0.69
C SER A 151 0.28 -20.98 2.19
N ASN A 152 0.13 -19.73 2.66
CA ASN A 152 -0.01 -19.41 4.06
C ASN A 152 -1.37 -18.76 4.42
N GLN A 153 -2.36 -18.79 3.54
CA GLN A 153 -3.67 -18.16 3.73
C GLN A 153 -4.31 -18.43 5.11
N GLN A 154 -4.16 -19.64 5.65
CA GLN A 154 -4.70 -20.03 6.95
C GLN A 154 -4.20 -19.17 8.13
N LEU A 155 -3.04 -18.51 8.00
CA LEU A 155 -2.49 -17.68 9.07
C LEU A 155 -3.36 -16.47 9.39
N VAL A 156 -4.19 -15.98 8.44
CA VAL A 156 -5.11 -14.86 8.72
C VAL A 156 -6.13 -15.20 9.80
N GLU A 157 -6.40 -16.49 10.05
CA GLU A 157 -7.29 -16.95 11.11
C GLU A 157 -6.58 -17.15 12.47
N THR A 158 -5.26 -16.93 12.52
CA THR A 158 -4.42 -17.11 13.71
C THR A 158 -4.16 -15.79 14.44
N SER A 159 -3.20 -15.75 15.37
CA SER A 159 -2.81 -14.52 16.07
C SER A 159 -1.76 -13.71 15.29
N ILE A 160 -1.63 -12.41 15.60
CA ILE A 160 -0.55 -11.58 15.04
C ILE A 160 0.84 -12.12 15.45
N GLU A 161 0.98 -12.65 16.67
CA GLU A 161 2.22 -13.33 17.11
C GLU A 161 2.57 -14.51 16.21
N ASP A 162 1.58 -15.34 15.85
CA ASP A 162 1.79 -16.50 14.97
C ASP A 162 2.13 -16.05 13.54
N ILE A 163 1.44 -15.03 13.00
CA ILE A 163 1.75 -14.45 11.67
C ILE A 163 3.21 -14.00 11.62
N VAL A 164 3.64 -13.18 12.58
CA VAL A 164 5.00 -12.63 12.63
C VAL A 164 6.03 -13.75 12.86
N SER A 165 5.75 -14.68 13.77
CA SER A 165 6.66 -15.80 14.05
C SER A 165 6.84 -16.68 12.83
N HIS A 166 5.77 -16.95 12.08
CA HIS A 166 5.83 -17.77 10.88
C HIS A 166 6.55 -17.07 9.73
N ALA A 167 6.33 -15.75 9.55
CA ALA A 167 7.07 -14.95 8.57
C ALA A 167 8.59 -15.06 8.77
N GLY A 168 9.06 -15.09 10.03
CA GLY A 168 10.48 -15.30 10.35
C GLY A 168 11.01 -16.72 10.17
N MET A 169 10.19 -17.69 9.75
CA MET A 169 10.56 -19.10 9.54
C MET A 169 10.56 -19.53 8.07
N ILE A 170 9.95 -18.74 7.19
CA ILE A 170 9.83 -19.03 5.77
C ILE A 170 10.74 -18.09 4.96
N GLU A 171 11.11 -18.53 3.77
CA GLU A 171 11.77 -17.69 2.77
C GLU A 171 10.66 -17.06 1.93
N ILE A 172 10.50 -15.75 2.04
CA ILE A 172 9.46 -14.98 1.34
C ILE A 172 10.10 -14.40 0.07
N ALA A 173 9.36 -14.39 -1.03
CA ALA A 173 9.76 -13.70 -2.26
C ALA A 173 10.12 -12.22 -1.99
N GLU A 174 11.09 -11.70 -2.74
CA GLU A 174 11.67 -10.36 -2.54
C GLU A 174 10.58 -9.27 -2.56
N GLU A 175 9.64 -9.39 -3.50
CA GLU A 175 8.52 -8.47 -3.71
C GLU A 175 7.54 -8.43 -2.52
N MET A 176 7.47 -9.51 -1.75
CA MET A 176 6.56 -9.67 -0.61
C MET A 176 7.25 -9.64 0.75
N GLU A 177 8.59 -9.60 0.82
CA GLU A 177 9.35 -9.73 2.07
C GLU A 177 8.90 -8.70 3.12
N GLU A 178 8.76 -7.44 2.72
CA GLU A 178 8.31 -6.36 3.61
C GLU A 178 6.78 -6.30 3.76
N LEU A 179 6.04 -6.78 2.76
CA LEU A 179 4.58 -6.63 2.70
C LEU A 179 3.79 -7.81 3.29
N PHE A 180 4.42 -8.97 3.45
CA PHE A 180 3.74 -10.18 3.91
C PHE A 180 3.04 -9.98 5.27
N VAL A 181 3.77 -9.46 6.26
CA VAL A 181 3.22 -9.22 7.60
C VAL A 181 2.08 -8.21 7.58
N PRO A 182 2.22 -6.99 7.03
CA PRO A 182 1.12 -6.03 7.01
C PRO A 182 -0.08 -6.49 6.18
N PHE A 183 0.11 -7.24 5.09
CA PHE A 183 -0.99 -7.84 4.32
C PHE A 183 -1.76 -8.86 5.17
N MET A 184 -1.04 -9.81 5.78
CA MET A 184 -1.65 -10.84 6.60
C MET A 184 -2.34 -10.25 7.84
N ALA A 185 -1.76 -9.22 8.46
CA ALA A 185 -2.37 -8.47 9.55
C ALA A 185 -3.64 -7.72 9.10
N PHE A 186 -3.64 -7.14 7.90
CA PHE A 186 -4.83 -6.52 7.32
C PHE A 186 -5.94 -7.55 7.07
N PHE A 187 -5.65 -8.67 6.40
CA PHE A 187 -6.68 -9.68 6.15
C PHE A 187 -7.16 -10.39 7.42
N HIS A 188 -6.31 -10.51 8.44
CA HIS A 188 -6.71 -10.92 9.78
C HIS A 188 -7.71 -9.94 10.41
N GLN A 189 -7.46 -8.64 10.28
CA GLN A 189 -8.31 -7.58 10.84
C GLN A 189 -8.38 -6.37 9.90
N PRO A 190 -9.35 -6.36 8.95
CA PRO A 190 -9.43 -5.32 7.91
C PRO A 190 -9.81 -3.93 8.43
N LYS A 191 -10.24 -3.83 9.70
CA LYS A 191 -10.55 -2.56 10.36
C LYS A 191 -9.38 -2.13 11.22
N VAL A 192 -9.19 -0.82 11.35
CA VAL A 192 -8.19 -0.28 12.29
C VAL A 192 -8.40 -0.84 13.69
N SER A 193 -7.37 -1.51 14.21
CA SER A 193 -7.36 -2.16 15.51
C SER A 193 -6.12 -1.77 16.29
N GLU A 194 -6.32 -1.15 17.46
CA GLU A 194 -5.21 -0.84 18.39
C GLU A 194 -4.62 -2.12 19.01
N GLU A 195 -5.36 -3.23 19.03
CA GLU A 195 -4.85 -4.54 19.46
C GLU A 195 -3.81 -5.06 18.46
N VAL A 196 -4.13 -5.02 17.16
CA VAL A 196 -3.18 -5.43 16.10
C VAL A 196 -1.94 -4.54 16.11
N ILE A 197 -2.11 -3.22 16.28
CA ILE A 197 -0.99 -2.28 16.38
C ILE A 197 -0.10 -2.61 17.59
N ALA A 198 -0.69 -2.93 18.75
CA ALA A 198 0.05 -3.29 19.95
C ALA A 198 0.81 -4.61 19.79
N ASP A 199 0.20 -5.60 19.11
CA ASP A 199 0.82 -6.88 18.83
C ASP A 199 1.98 -6.75 17.83
N LEU A 200 1.77 -6.04 16.72
CA LEU A 200 2.84 -5.73 15.76
C LEU A 200 4.01 -5.02 16.45
N ASN A 201 3.72 -4.05 17.34
CA ASN A 201 4.75 -3.37 18.12
C ASN A 201 5.53 -4.30 19.07
N SER A 202 4.90 -5.38 19.52
CA SER A 202 5.48 -6.32 20.48
C SER A 202 6.28 -7.43 19.81
N PHE A 203 5.83 -7.88 18.63
CA PHE A 203 6.35 -9.09 17.99
C PHE A 203 7.16 -8.81 16.71
N SER A 204 6.81 -7.78 15.93
CA SER A 204 7.47 -7.52 14.65
C SER A 204 8.92 -7.07 14.82
N ALA A 205 9.79 -7.60 13.96
CA ALA A 205 11.17 -7.16 13.80
C ALA A 205 11.28 -5.82 13.05
N ASN A 206 10.32 -5.48 12.19
CA ASN A 206 10.23 -4.22 11.42
C ASN A 206 8.97 -3.43 11.81
N LYS A 207 8.73 -3.32 13.11
CA LYS A 207 7.50 -2.75 13.68
C LYS A 207 7.18 -1.34 13.17
N GLU A 208 8.17 -0.49 12.92
CA GLU A 208 7.96 0.87 12.42
C GLU A 208 7.23 0.81 11.06
N PHE A 209 7.72 -0.01 10.14
CA PHE A 209 7.15 -0.19 8.81
C PHE A 209 5.83 -0.97 8.87
N ASP A 210 5.80 -2.14 9.52
CA ASP A 210 4.61 -3.00 9.55
C ASP A 210 3.39 -2.29 10.14
N ILE A 211 3.58 -1.53 11.22
CA ILE A 211 2.51 -0.74 11.83
C ILE A 211 2.05 0.36 10.88
N ALA A 212 2.99 1.05 10.21
CA ALA A 212 2.67 2.13 9.30
C ALA A 212 1.88 1.63 8.08
N VAL A 213 2.28 0.51 7.49
CA VAL A 213 1.61 -0.08 6.32
C VAL A 213 0.27 -0.70 6.71
N TYR A 214 0.18 -1.46 7.81
CA TYR A 214 -1.11 -1.94 8.32
C TYR A 214 -2.07 -0.76 8.59
N THR A 215 -1.58 0.31 9.21
CA THR A 215 -2.38 1.51 9.49
C THR A 215 -2.83 2.19 8.21
N LEU A 216 -1.96 2.27 7.19
CA LEU A 216 -2.29 2.80 5.87
C LEU A 216 -3.46 2.02 5.27
N ILE A 217 -3.31 0.70 5.12
CA ILE A 217 -4.30 -0.16 4.47
C ILE A 217 -5.62 -0.13 5.23
N ALA A 218 -5.60 -0.29 6.55
CA ALA A 218 -6.80 -0.33 7.37
C ALA A 218 -7.54 1.01 7.44
N ASN A 219 -6.84 2.15 7.31
CA ASN A 219 -7.49 3.46 7.20
C ASN A 219 -7.97 3.75 5.78
N PHE A 220 -7.25 3.27 4.76
CA PHE A 220 -7.71 3.37 3.37
C PHE A 220 -9.03 2.62 3.17
N ASN A 221 -9.14 1.42 3.73
CA ASN A 221 -10.35 0.59 3.75
C ASN A 221 -11.51 1.17 4.60
N LYS A 222 -11.33 2.30 5.29
CA LYS A 222 -12.43 2.92 6.05
C LYS A 222 -13.39 3.63 5.11
N ASN A 223 -14.62 3.09 5.06
CA ASN A 223 -15.83 3.78 4.57
C ASN A 223 -16.27 4.90 5.51
#